data_AF-A0A8J2E4E0-F1
#
_entry.id   AF-A0A8J2E4E0-F1
#
_cell.length_a   1.000
_cell.length_b   1.000
_cell.length_c   1.000
_cell.angle_alpha   90.00
_cell.angle_beta   90.00
_cell.angle_gamma   90.00
#
_symmetry.space_group_name_H-M   'P 1'
#
loop_
_entity.id
_entity.type
_entity.pdbx_description
1 polymer ?
#
loop_
_entity_poly.entity_id
_entity_poly.type
_entity_poly.pdbx_seq_one_letter_code
_entity_poly.pdbx_strand_id
1 'polypeptide(L)'
;LFSRQLRVAMSIYKNDNYELYDCEPTIAFMEKVDNLIKAMSSRTPENALRKNADCPMRKAIIDFDQYLRDWEKKANEEKLKKKRNKKKSNVENTDDFAEEFDFPITTSTLTGFKITLGTTLELSKFLYDKCNYNYLMTSRLNQDSFEKFYGIM
;
A
#
# COMPACT_ATOMS: atom_id res chain seq x y z
N LEU A 1 2.42 12.95 -5.62
CA LEU A 1 3.54 12.15 -5.09
C LEU A 1 3.68 10.84 -5.87
N PHE A 2 2.75 9.89 -5.73
CA PHE A 2 2.81 8.58 -6.42
C PHE A 2 2.28 8.63 -7.85
N SER A 3 2.83 9.49 -8.71
CA SER A 3 2.35 9.66 -10.09
C SER A 3 3.30 9.09 -11.13
N ARG A 4 2.76 8.72 -12.30
CA ARG A 4 3.56 8.27 -13.46
C ARG A 4 4.58 9.32 -13.88
N GLN A 5 4.21 10.59 -13.87
CA GLN A 5 5.09 11.69 -14.27
C GLN A 5 6.35 11.75 -13.40
N LEU A 6 6.20 11.56 -12.09
CA LEU A 6 7.34 11.57 -11.18
C LEU A 6 8.23 10.34 -11.39
N ARG A 7 7.65 9.15 -11.61
CA ARG A 7 8.42 7.94 -11.95
C ARG A 7 9.25 8.12 -13.23
N VAL A 8 8.67 8.72 -14.26
CA VAL A 8 9.37 9.01 -15.52
C VAL A 8 10.51 10.00 -15.28
N ALA A 9 10.26 11.08 -14.52
CA ALA A 9 11.30 12.04 -14.18
C ALA A 9 12.46 11.38 -13.44
N MET A 10 12.18 10.59 -12.39
CA MET A 10 13.20 9.85 -11.63
C MET A 10 14.03 8.95 -12.55
N SER A 11 13.38 8.19 -13.43
CA SER A 11 14.05 7.31 -14.38
C SER A 11 14.93 8.05 -15.40
N ILE A 12 14.58 9.28 -15.77
CA ILE A 12 15.38 10.11 -16.69
C ILE A 12 16.61 10.64 -15.96
N TYR A 13 16.43 11.19 -14.75
CA TYR A 13 17.49 11.86 -14.01
C TYR A 13 18.42 10.92 -13.23
N LYS A 14 18.16 9.61 -13.19
CA LYS A 14 18.99 8.65 -12.42
C LYS A 14 20.47 8.62 -12.81
N ASN A 15 20.79 8.95 -14.07
CA ASN A 15 22.17 8.98 -14.56
C ASN A 15 22.85 10.33 -14.33
N ASP A 16 22.06 11.38 -14.10
CA ASP A 16 22.53 12.77 -14.00
C ASP A 16 22.60 13.25 -12.54
N ASN A 17 21.91 12.58 -11.62
CA ASN A 17 21.90 12.90 -10.19
C ASN A 17 22.24 11.66 -9.35
N TYR A 18 23.31 11.75 -8.55
CA TYR A 18 23.75 10.67 -7.67
C TYR A 18 22.68 10.23 -6.67
N GLU A 19 21.79 11.14 -6.25
CA GLU A 19 20.69 10.84 -5.31
C GLU A 19 19.64 9.90 -5.90
N LEU A 20 19.57 9.84 -7.23
CA LEU A 20 18.59 9.05 -7.97
C LEU A 20 19.18 7.77 -8.57
N TYR A 21 20.46 7.47 -8.30
CA TYR A 21 21.14 6.31 -8.90
C TYR A 21 20.44 4.98 -8.59
N ASP A 22 19.93 4.81 -7.37
CA ASP A 22 19.18 3.62 -6.93
C ASP A 22 17.68 3.92 -6.71
N CYS A 23 17.08 4.70 -7.62
CA CYS A 23 15.69 5.11 -7.47
C CYS A 23 14.66 4.03 -7.88
N GLU A 24 15.14 2.89 -8.37
CA GLU A 24 14.35 1.84 -9.02
C GLU A 24 13.38 1.15 -8.04
N PRO A 25 13.80 0.79 -6.81
CA PRO A 25 12.87 0.32 -5.79
C PRO A 25 11.78 1.33 -5.46
N THR A 26 12.11 2.62 -5.44
CA THR A 26 11.16 3.71 -5.19
C THR A 26 10.16 3.84 -6.32
N ILE A 27 10.63 3.79 -7.58
CA ILE A 27 9.77 3.78 -8.77
C ILE A 27 8.79 2.60 -8.72
N ALA A 28 9.27 1.40 -8.38
CA ALA A 28 8.44 0.20 -8.27
C ALA A 28 7.41 0.30 -7.13
N PHE A 29 7.79 0.87 -5.99
CA PHE A 29 6.85 1.14 -4.90
C PHE A 29 5.79 2.15 -5.31
N MET A 30 6.19 3.26 -5.93
CA MET A 30 5.27 4.29 -6.42
C MET A 30 4.28 3.73 -7.44
N GLU A 31 4.71 2.79 -8.29
CA GLU A 31 3.83 2.10 -9.23
C GLU A 31 2.73 1.29 -8.51
N LYS A 32 3.11 0.52 -7.49
CA LYS A 32 2.17 -0.27 -6.69
C LYS A 32 1.14 0.63 -6.02
N VAL A 33 1.57 1.76 -5.45
CA VAL A 33 0.68 2.74 -4.81
C VAL A 33 -0.23 3.43 -5.84
N ASP A 34 0.29 3.86 -6.99
CA ASP A 34 -0.50 4.47 -8.07
C ASP A 34 -1.60 3.51 -8.57
N ASN A 35 -1.25 2.24 -8.79
CA ASN A 35 -2.21 1.22 -9.21
C ASN A 35 -3.26 0.95 -8.13
N LEU A 36 -2.85 0.91 -6.86
CA LEU A 36 -3.79 0.75 -5.75
C LEU A 36 -4.75 1.94 -5.65
N ILE A 37 -4.26 3.18 -5.76
CA ILE A 37 -5.10 4.38 -5.73
C ILE A 37 -6.14 4.30 -6.85
N LYS A 38 -5.74 3.96 -8.09
CA LYS A 38 -6.69 3.78 -9.20
C LYS A 38 -7.73 2.72 -8.90
N ALA A 39 -7.33 1.59 -8.32
CA ALA A 39 -8.22 0.51 -7.94
C ALA A 39 -9.21 0.91 -6.85
N MET A 40 -8.80 1.75 -5.89
CA MET A 40 -9.60 2.16 -4.73
C MET A 40 -10.37 3.47 -4.92
N SER A 41 -10.14 4.20 -6.02
CA SER A 41 -10.79 5.48 -6.33
C SER A 41 -11.59 5.46 -7.64
N SER A 42 -11.97 4.27 -8.10
CA SER A 42 -12.63 4.11 -9.38
C SER A 42 -14.05 4.70 -9.38
N ARG A 43 -14.27 5.66 -10.30
CA ARG A 43 -15.53 6.40 -10.47
C ARG A 43 -16.34 5.96 -11.69
N THR A 44 -15.75 5.16 -12.59
CA THR A 44 -16.37 4.77 -13.86
C THR A 44 -16.44 3.25 -13.99
N PRO A 45 -17.41 2.72 -14.77
CA PRO A 45 -17.54 1.27 -14.99
C PRO A 45 -16.32 0.63 -15.69
N GLU A 46 -15.56 1.42 -16.44
CA GLU A 46 -14.35 0.99 -17.16
C GLU A 46 -13.29 0.50 -16.18
N ASN A 47 -13.04 1.28 -15.13
CA ASN A 47 -12.04 0.98 -14.11
C ASN A 47 -12.65 0.32 -12.87
N ALA A 48 -13.88 -0.20 -12.95
CA ALA A 48 -14.56 -0.73 -11.78
C ALA A 48 -13.98 -2.08 -11.33
N LEU A 49 -14.11 -2.38 -10.04
CA LEU A 49 -13.69 -3.65 -9.47
C LEU A 49 -14.66 -4.76 -9.92
N ARG A 50 -14.14 -5.73 -10.66
CA ARG A 50 -14.91 -6.86 -11.20
C ARG A 50 -14.46 -8.18 -10.58
N LYS A 51 -15.33 -9.19 -10.64
CA LYS A 51 -15.02 -10.54 -10.16
C LYS A 51 -13.95 -11.25 -11.00
N ASN A 52 -13.85 -10.92 -12.29
CA ASN A 52 -12.89 -11.58 -13.18
C ASN A 52 -11.47 -11.50 -12.62
N ALA A 53 -10.74 -12.62 -12.67
CA ALA A 53 -9.34 -12.71 -12.26
C ALA A 53 -8.44 -11.76 -13.08
N ASP A 54 -8.79 -11.50 -14.34
CA ASP A 54 -8.05 -10.59 -15.22
C ASP A 54 -8.33 -9.11 -14.92
N CYS A 55 -9.17 -8.79 -13.93
CA CYS A 55 -9.45 -7.41 -13.56
C CYS A 55 -8.19 -6.74 -12.99
N PRO A 56 -7.63 -5.71 -13.65
CA PRO A 56 -6.39 -5.07 -13.21
C PRO A 56 -6.54 -4.43 -11.83
N MET A 57 -7.72 -3.91 -11.50
CA MET A 57 -8.00 -3.31 -10.19
C MET A 57 -8.00 -4.35 -9.07
N ARG A 58 -8.58 -5.53 -9.34
CA ARG A 58 -8.57 -6.65 -8.40
C ARG A 58 -7.14 -7.12 -8.15
N LYS A 59 -6.36 -7.28 -9.22
CA LYS A 59 -4.95 -7.66 -9.15
C LYS A 59 -4.13 -6.63 -8.36
N ALA A 60 -4.33 -5.34 -8.60
CA ALA A 60 -3.64 -4.28 -7.86
C ALA A 60 -3.89 -4.36 -6.35
N ILE A 61 -5.13 -4.62 -5.92
CA ILE A 61 -5.49 -4.79 -4.50
C ILE A 61 -4.80 -6.03 -3.90
N ILE A 62 -4.86 -7.16 -4.60
CA ILE A 62 -4.26 -8.43 -4.14
C ILE A 62 -2.73 -8.31 -4.05
N ASP A 63 -2.09 -7.78 -5.10
CA ASP A 63 -0.65 -7.61 -5.17
C ASP A 63 -0.14 -6.66 -4.07
N PHE A 64 -0.93 -5.63 -3.74
CA PHE A 64 -0.57 -4.70 -2.65
C PHE A 64 -0.81 -5.29 -1.26
N ASP A 65 -1.89 -6.05 -1.04
CA ASP A 65 -2.11 -6.77 0.23
C ASP A 65 -0.97 -7.77 0.48
N GLN A 66 -0.57 -8.52 -0.55
CA GLN A 66 0.57 -9.44 -0.45
C GLN A 66 1.87 -8.68 -0.16
N TYR A 67 2.12 -7.56 -0.84
CA TYR A 67 3.28 -6.71 -0.58
C TYR A 67 3.34 -6.25 0.89
N LEU A 68 2.21 -5.82 1.48
CA LEU A 68 2.15 -5.43 2.89
C LEU A 68 2.46 -6.60 3.83
N ARG A 69 1.95 -7.81 3.54
CA ARG A 69 2.23 -9.01 4.34
C ARG A 69 3.70 -9.40 4.29
N ASP A 70 4.30 -9.37 3.10
CA ASP A 70 5.71 -9.68 2.92
C ASP A 70 6.60 -8.66 3.63
N TRP A 71 6.22 -7.38 3.57
CA TRP A 71 6.97 -6.32 4.22
C TRP A 71 6.89 -6.39 5.74
N GLU A 72 5.70 -6.64 6.29
CA GLU A 72 5.50 -6.85 7.73
C GLU A 72 6.28 -8.07 8.23
N LYS A 73 6.26 -9.18 7.48
CA LYS A 73 7.04 -10.38 7.82
C LYS A 73 8.53 -10.06 7.90
N LYS A 74 9.09 -9.40 6.89
CA LYS A 74 10.50 -8.98 6.87
C LYS A 74 10.83 -8.05 8.03
N ALA A 75 9.96 -7.08 8.32
CA ALA A 75 10.18 -6.16 9.44
C ALA A 75 10.23 -6.89 10.79
N ASN A 76 9.36 -7.89 11.00
CA ASN A 76 9.37 -8.72 12.19
C ASN A 76 10.62 -9.61 12.28
N GLU A 77 11.06 -10.18 11.16
CA GLU A 77 12.30 -10.96 11.10
C GLU A 77 13.52 -10.12 11.48
N GLU A 78 13.63 -8.89 10.98
CA GLU A 78 14.71 -7.96 11.33
C GLU A 78 14.67 -7.55 12.82
N LYS A 79 13.47 -7.27 13.35
CA LYS A 79 13.29 -7.02 14.80
C LYS A 79 13.77 -8.21 15.64
N LEU A 80 13.47 -9.44 15.22
CA LEU A 80 13.93 -10.66 15.90
C LEU A 80 15.45 -10.86 15.81
N LYS A 81 16.06 -10.60 14.64
CA LYS A 81 17.52 -10.68 14.46
C LYS A 81 18.25 -9.70 15.38
N LYS A 82 17.78 -8.44 15.45
CA LYS A 82 18.35 -7.42 16.36
C LYS A 82 18.26 -7.84 17.83
N LYS A 83 17.11 -8.37 18.27
CA LYS A 83 16.94 -8.91 19.65
C LYS A 83 17.92 -10.06 19.95
N ARG A 84 18.12 -10.97 19.01
CA ARG A 84 19.07 -12.10 19.17
C ARG A 84 20.52 -11.63 19.23
N ASN A 85 20.89 -10.63 18.43
CA ASN A 85 22.23 -10.06 18.43
C ASN A 85 22.53 -9.31 19.74
N LYS A 86 21.57 -8.51 20.24
CA LYS A 86 21.70 -7.79 21.52
C LYS A 86 21.85 -8.74 22.73
N LYS A 87 21.23 -9.93 22.69
CA LYS A 87 21.35 -10.95 23.75
C LYS A 87 22.70 -11.69 23.75
N LYS A 88 23.43 -11.70 22.64
CA LYS A 88 24.77 -12.32 22.54
C LYS A 88 25.88 -11.38 22.98
N SER A 89 25.70 -10.07 22.80
CA SER A 89 26.55 -9.03 23.36
C SER A 89 26.03 -8.65 24.75
N ASN A 90 26.58 -9.24 25.83
CA ASN A 90 26.32 -8.81 27.22
C ASN A 90 26.86 -7.38 27.46
N VAL A 91 26.32 -6.38 26.77
CA VAL A 91 26.65 -4.97 26.93
C VAL A 91 25.41 -4.32 27.55
N GLU A 92 25.39 -4.36 28.89
CA GLU A 92 24.54 -3.49 29.70
C GLU A 92 25.28 -2.16 29.82
N ASN A 93 24.63 -1.09 29.36
CA ASN A 93 25.07 0.31 29.35
C ASN A 93 25.95 0.72 28.16
N THR A 94 25.30 1.38 27.20
CA THR A 94 25.78 2.60 26.57
C THR A 94 24.59 3.27 25.88
N ASP A 95 24.42 4.57 26.14
CA ASP A 95 23.39 5.46 25.62
C ASP A 95 23.53 5.69 24.11
N ASP A 96 23.37 4.64 23.33
CA ASP A 96 23.47 4.72 21.87
C ASP A 96 22.09 4.87 21.26
N PHE A 97 21.95 5.96 20.50
CA PHE A 97 20.97 6.28 19.47
C PHE A 97 20.87 5.19 18.37
N ALA A 98 20.81 3.92 18.75
CA ALA A 98 20.48 2.85 17.83
C ALA A 98 19.02 3.03 17.46
N GLU A 99 18.77 3.70 16.33
CA GLU A 99 17.45 3.82 15.70
C GLU A 99 16.77 2.47 15.82
N GLU A 100 15.78 2.43 16.72
CA GLU A 100 14.85 1.34 16.81
C GLU A 100 14.30 1.21 15.40
N PHE A 101 14.53 0.07 14.75
CA PHE A 101 14.00 -0.14 13.42
C PHE A 101 12.50 -0.25 13.59
N ASP A 102 11.85 0.91 13.49
CA ASP A 102 10.42 1.00 13.51
C ASP A 102 9.91 0.69 12.12
N PHE A 103 8.85 -0.10 12.08
CA PHE A 103 8.19 -0.34 10.82
C PHE A 103 7.64 1.03 10.36
N PRO A 104 7.92 1.49 9.13
CA PRO A 104 7.63 2.88 8.72
C PRO A 104 6.13 3.19 8.64
N ILE A 105 5.27 2.23 8.95
CA ILE A 105 3.82 2.36 9.03
C ILE A 105 3.40 1.98 10.45
N THR A 106 2.54 2.81 11.07
CA THR A 106 2.01 2.49 12.39
C THR A 106 1.17 1.21 12.36
N THR A 107 1.05 0.53 13.50
CA THR A 107 0.23 -0.69 13.63
C THR A 107 -1.23 -0.45 13.27
N SER A 108 -1.79 0.71 13.64
CA SER A 108 -3.16 1.10 13.29
C SER A 108 -3.32 1.31 11.79
N THR A 109 -2.39 2.01 11.14
CA THR A 109 -2.42 2.22 9.69
C THR A 109 -2.28 0.90 8.92
N LEU A 110 -1.36 0.01 9.33
CA LEU A 110 -1.20 -1.31 8.69
C LEU A 110 -2.46 -2.16 8.83
N THR A 111 -3.06 -2.17 10.03
CA THR A 111 -4.30 -2.90 10.30
C THR A 111 -5.45 -2.34 9.46
N GLY A 112 -5.56 -1.01 9.39
CA GLY A 112 -6.53 -0.32 8.54
C GLY A 112 -6.38 -0.73 7.07
N PHE A 113 -5.15 -0.73 6.53
CA PHE A 113 -4.91 -1.18 5.16
C PHE A 113 -5.39 -2.62 4.92
N LYS A 114 -4.97 -3.59 5.74
CA LYS A 114 -5.36 -5.00 5.59
C LYS A 114 -6.88 -5.18 5.62
N ILE A 115 -7.55 -4.52 6.56
CA ILE A 115 -9.01 -4.58 6.69
C ILE A 115 -9.65 -3.97 5.45
N THR A 116 -9.27 -2.75 5.06
CA THR A 116 -9.86 -2.04 3.92
C THR A 116 -9.70 -2.83 2.61
N LEU A 117 -8.50 -3.37 2.35
CA LEU A 117 -8.25 -4.15 1.13
C LEU A 117 -9.01 -5.48 1.14
N GLY A 118 -8.97 -6.23 2.25
CA GLY A 118 -9.69 -7.48 2.40
C GLY A 118 -11.19 -7.32 2.27
N THR A 119 -11.78 -6.38 3.02
CA THR A 119 -13.22 -6.10 2.99
C THR A 119 -13.70 -5.61 1.63
N THR A 120 -12.89 -4.84 0.89
CA THR A 120 -13.23 -4.40 -0.48
C THR A 120 -13.38 -5.61 -1.42
N LEU A 121 -12.48 -6.59 -1.33
CA LEU A 121 -12.56 -7.82 -2.13
C LEU A 121 -13.75 -8.69 -1.73
N GLU A 122 -14.00 -8.83 -0.44
CA GLU A 122 -15.14 -9.59 0.10
C GLU A 122 -16.47 -8.95 -0.27
N LEU A 123 -16.60 -7.63 -0.13
CA LEU A 123 -17.78 -6.86 -0.50
C LEU A 123 -18.06 -6.99 -2.01
N SER A 124 -17.02 -6.84 -2.84
CA SER A 124 -17.15 -7.04 -4.29
C SER A 124 -17.65 -8.44 -4.63
N LYS A 125 -17.14 -9.47 -3.94
CA LYS A 125 -17.59 -10.86 -4.11
C LYS A 125 -19.05 -11.03 -3.67
N PHE A 126 -19.43 -10.48 -2.52
CA PHE A 126 -20.79 -10.54 -2.00
C PHE A 126 -21.79 -9.88 -2.94
N LEU A 127 -21.51 -8.66 -3.39
CA LEU A 127 -22.38 -7.91 -4.31
C LEU A 127 -22.60 -8.66 -5.62
N TYR A 128 -21.56 -9.32 -6.13
CA TYR A 128 -21.68 -10.18 -7.29
C TYR A 128 -22.52 -11.43 -7.00
N ASP A 129 -22.15 -12.22 -6.00
CA ASP A 129 -22.71 -13.54 -5.74
C ASP A 129 -24.14 -13.50 -5.19
N LYS A 130 -24.49 -12.45 -4.44
CA LYS A 130 -25.78 -12.34 -3.71
C LYS A 130 -26.69 -11.23 -4.21
N CYS A 131 -26.13 -10.18 -4.81
CA CYS A 131 -26.90 -9.01 -5.21
C CYS A 131 -26.96 -8.80 -6.74
N ASN A 132 -26.35 -9.71 -7.52
CA ASN A 132 -26.33 -9.67 -8.98
C ASN A 132 -25.69 -8.39 -9.57
N TYR A 133 -24.71 -7.82 -8.87
CA TYR A 133 -23.94 -6.67 -9.37
C TYR A 133 -22.82 -7.13 -10.31
N ASN A 134 -22.68 -6.45 -11.44
CA ASN A 134 -21.64 -6.75 -12.43
C ASN A 134 -20.25 -6.21 -12.04
N TYR A 135 -20.21 -5.13 -11.25
CA TYR A 135 -18.99 -4.44 -10.85
C TYR A 135 -19.23 -3.55 -9.62
N LEU A 136 -18.15 -3.14 -8.96
CA LEU A 136 -18.16 -2.20 -7.83
C LEU A 136 -17.30 -0.97 -8.15
N MET A 137 -17.89 0.22 -8.09
CA MET A 137 -17.14 1.49 -8.15
C MET A 137 -16.61 1.83 -6.76
N THR A 138 -15.30 1.63 -6.56
CA THR A 138 -14.64 1.75 -5.26
C THR A 138 -14.61 3.19 -4.72
N SER A 139 -14.78 4.20 -5.58
CA SER A 139 -14.94 5.59 -5.12
C SER A 139 -16.19 5.84 -4.27
N ARG A 140 -17.09 4.86 -4.13
CA ARG A 140 -18.29 4.94 -3.28
C ARG A 140 -18.05 4.37 -1.88
N LEU A 141 -16.86 3.82 -1.62
CA LEU A 141 -16.49 3.23 -0.33
C LEU A 141 -15.76 4.22 0.59
N ASN A 142 -15.35 5.38 0.08
CA ASN A 142 -14.61 6.39 0.84
C ASN A 142 -15.54 7.48 1.43
N GLN A 143 -15.00 8.26 2.37
CA GLN A 143 -15.73 9.34 3.06
C GLN A 143 -15.78 10.65 2.25
N ASP A 144 -15.15 10.74 1.08
CA ASP A 144 -15.04 11.98 0.28
C ASP A 144 -16.37 12.69 0.05
N SER A 145 -17.47 11.93 -0.08
CA SER A 145 -18.80 12.54 -0.31
C SER A 145 -19.29 13.30 0.93
N PHE A 146 -19.01 12.80 2.13
CA PHE A 146 -19.30 13.51 3.39
C PHE A 146 -18.36 14.70 3.57
N GLU A 147 -17.08 14.56 3.27
CA GLU A 147 -16.13 15.67 3.37
C GLU A 147 -16.51 16.83 2.44
N LYS A 148 -16.93 16.52 1.21
CA LYS A 148 -17.46 17.52 0.27
C LYS A 148 -18.72 18.20 0.80
N PHE A 149 -19.60 17.45 1.45
CA PHE A 149 -20.79 18.03 2.07
C PHE A 149 -20.41 19.04 3.17
N TYR A 150 -19.47 18.69 4.04
CA TYR A 150 -18.97 19.61 5.07
C TYR A 150 -18.17 20.80 4.52
N GLY A 151 -17.56 20.69 3.35
CA GLY A 151 -16.88 21.82 2.71
C GLY A 151 -17.82 22.82 2.02
N ILE A 152 -19.08 22.43 1.79
CA ILE A 152 -20.12 23.32 1.24
C ILE A 152 -20.88 24.05 2.36
N MET A 153 -20.98 23.42 3.54
CA MET A 153 -21.55 24.01 4.77
C MET A 153 -20.61 25.05 5.37
#